data_AF-A0A9N7RNF8-F1
#
_entry.id   AF-A0A9N7RNF8-F1
#
_cell.length_a   1.000
_cell.length_b   1.000
_cell.length_c   1.000
_cell.angle_alpha   90.00
_cell.angle_beta   90.00
_cell.angle_gamma   90.00
#
_symmetry.space_group_name_H-M   'P 1'
#
loop_
_entity.id
_entity.type
_entity.pdbx_description
1 polymer ?
#
loop_
_entity_poly.entity_id
_entity_poly.type
_entity_poly.pdbx_seq_one_letter_code
_entity_poly.pdbx_strand_id
1 'polypeptide(L)'
;MEGPYMDYVGSLVRKRFVPVGPLVEFPNKKSSDRHGSEILSWLDSKERKSTVFVSFGSKYFLSKRDMDEIALGLELSEVNFIWVVRFPKDSGLNGHALVRSLLEGFLERTHRSGRDKIVQGWAPHAKVLCHKNVGVFMSHCGWNSVIESVTFGVPVVALPMHLDQPVNARLVDNAGVGVGVGVEVLREADGRLRGEVLAAAVRLVVVEEGLPRRRMRRFMRWLGS
;
A
#
# COMPACT_ATOMS: atom_id res chain seq x y z
N MET A 1 15.25 10.41 -6.96
CA MET A 1 14.18 9.73 -7.71
C MET A 1 13.93 10.42 -9.04
N GLU A 2 13.72 11.74 -9.06
CA GLU A 2 13.32 12.46 -10.29
C GLU A 2 14.43 13.28 -10.99
N GLY A 3 15.67 13.27 -10.46
CA GLY A 3 16.78 14.11 -10.92
C GLY A 3 16.97 14.14 -12.44
N PRO A 4 17.13 12.98 -13.10
CA PRO A 4 17.30 12.94 -14.56
C PRO A 4 16.14 13.55 -15.36
N TYR A 5 14.91 13.45 -14.85
CA TYR A 5 13.74 14.05 -15.50
C TYR A 5 13.71 15.57 -15.31
N MET A 6 14.04 16.06 -14.11
CA MET A 6 14.13 17.49 -13.82
C MET A 6 15.24 18.16 -14.65
N ASP A 7 16.37 17.50 -14.81
CA ASP A 7 17.47 17.99 -15.64
C ASP A 7 17.07 18.08 -17.11
N TYR A 8 16.40 17.04 -17.62
CA TYR A 8 15.88 17.02 -18.99
C TYR A 8 14.87 18.15 -19.24
N VAL A 9 13.84 18.28 -18.40
CA VAL A 9 12.84 19.35 -18.53
C VAL A 9 13.50 20.72 -18.36
N GLY A 10 14.40 20.88 -17.39
CA GLY A 10 15.16 22.11 -17.16
C GLY A 10 15.95 22.56 -18.39
N SER A 11 16.56 21.63 -19.11
CA SER A 11 17.25 21.90 -20.38
C SER A 11 16.30 22.38 -21.48
N LEU A 12 15.10 21.82 -21.55
CA LEU A 12 14.10 22.13 -22.57
C LEU A 12 13.49 23.52 -22.37
N VAL A 13 13.12 23.85 -21.12
CA VAL A 13 12.48 25.13 -20.79
C VAL A 13 13.48 26.23 -20.42
N ARG A 14 14.78 25.93 -20.40
CA ARG A 14 15.87 26.83 -19.99
C ARG A 14 15.64 27.49 -18.62
N LYS A 15 15.04 26.74 -17.70
CA LYS A 15 14.78 27.18 -16.33
C LYS A 15 15.39 26.19 -15.35
N ARG A 16 15.90 26.71 -14.23
CA ARG A 16 16.40 25.89 -13.14
C ARG A 16 15.22 25.39 -12.31
N PHE A 17 15.11 24.08 -12.17
CA PHE A 17 14.21 23.47 -11.20
C PHE A 17 14.92 23.36 -9.85
N VAL A 18 14.23 23.76 -8.78
CA VAL A 18 14.75 23.65 -7.41
C VAL A 18 13.87 22.62 -6.69
N PRO A 19 14.37 21.40 -6.45
CA PRO A 19 13.60 20.42 -5.70
C PRO A 19 13.50 20.85 -4.23
N VAL A 20 12.29 20.92 -3.70
CA VAL A 20 12.01 21.32 -2.30
C VAL A 20 11.59 20.13 -1.42
N GLY A 21 11.77 18.90 -1.92
CA GLY A 21 11.18 17.71 -1.31
C GLY A 21 11.88 17.23 -0.03
N PRO A 22 11.37 16.14 0.58
CA PRO A 22 9.98 15.70 0.58
C PRO A 22 9.16 16.47 1.63
N LEU A 23 8.00 17.00 1.23
CA LEU A 23 7.05 17.64 2.16
C LEU A 23 6.19 16.57 2.83
N VAL A 24 6.77 15.92 3.84
CA VAL A 24 6.08 14.93 4.67
C VAL A 24 5.78 15.54 6.03
N GLU A 25 4.52 15.43 6.46
CA GLU A 25 4.15 15.80 7.81
C GLU A 25 4.69 14.74 8.78
N PHE A 26 5.71 15.10 9.55
CA PHE A 26 6.21 14.21 10.60
C PHE A 26 5.20 14.18 11.76
N PRO A 27 4.83 12.99 12.24
CA PRO A 27 3.82 12.89 13.27
C PRO A 27 4.26 13.58 14.56
N ASN A 28 3.52 14.61 14.97
CA ASN A 28 3.73 15.26 16.28
C ASN A 28 3.14 14.36 17.38
N LYS A 29 3.92 14.08 18.44
CA LYS A 29 3.52 13.19 19.55
C LYS A 29 2.27 13.67 20.33
N LYS A 30 1.83 14.92 20.12
CA LYS A 30 0.76 15.57 20.90
C LYS A 30 -0.63 15.56 20.24
N SER A 31 -0.79 15.12 18.99
CA SER A 31 -2.13 15.05 18.37
C SER A 31 -2.87 13.80 18.85
N SER A 32 -3.67 13.94 19.90
CA SER A 32 -4.50 12.89 20.48
C SER A 32 -5.82 12.75 19.72
N ASP A 33 -5.83 12.01 18.62
CA ASP A 33 -7.07 11.42 18.13
C ASP A 33 -7.27 10.05 18.82
N ARG A 34 -8.50 9.79 19.31
CA ARG A 34 -8.81 8.47 19.91
C ARG A 34 -8.66 7.35 18.88
N HIS A 35 -9.05 7.63 17.64
CA HIS A 35 -9.05 6.64 16.56
C HIS A 35 -7.65 6.19 16.14
N GLY A 36 -6.70 7.11 15.99
CA GLY A 36 -5.30 6.75 15.71
C GLY A 36 -4.65 6.07 16.90
N SER A 37 -4.99 6.44 18.14
CA SER A 37 -4.50 5.75 19.34
C SER A 37 -4.86 4.25 19.36
N GLU A 38 -6.08 3.89 18.94
CA GLU A 38 -6.49 2.48 18.83
C GLU A 38 -5.74 1.71 17.73
N ILE A 39 -5.43 2.38 16.61
CA ILE A 39 -4.65 1.78 15.51
C ILE A 39 -3.22 1.51 15.98
N LEU A 40 -2.61 2.49 16.66
CA LEU A 40 -1.24 2.37 17.17
C LEU A 40 -1.16 1.32 18.28
N SER A 41 -2.12 1.29 19.21
CA SER A 41 -2.20 0.25 20.25
C SER A 41 -2.32 -1.16 19.66
N TRP A 42 -3.12 -1.33 18.60
CA TRP A 42 -3.19 -2.60 17.89
C TRP A 42 -1.85 -2.96 17.22
N LEU A 43 -1.17 -1.98 16.60
CA LEU A 43 0.16 -2.18 16.01
C LEU A 43 1.20 -2.57 17.04
N ASP A 44 1.17 -2.00 18.25
CA ASP A 44 2.09 -2.31 19.33
C ASP A 44 2.01 -3.78 19.78
N SER A 45 0.88 -4.44 19.55
CA SER A 45 0.71 -5.89 19.81
C SER A 45 1.36 -6.80 18.76
N LYS A 46 1.88 -6.24 17.66
CA LYS A 46 2.42 -7.01 16.52
C LYS A 46 3.93 -7.08 16.55
N GLU A 47 4.48 -8.06 15.84
CA GLU A 47 5.93 -8.16 15.65
C GLU A 47 6.46 -7.08 14.71
N ARG A 48 7.74 -6.76 14.84
CA ARG A 48 8.42 -5.77 14.00
C ARG A 48 8.28 -6.13 12.53
N LYS A 49 7.90 -5.14 11.70
CA LYS A 49 7.67 -5.29 10.25
C LYS A 49 6.71 -6.42 9.82
N SER A 50 5.84 -6.90 10.71
CA SER A 50 4.90 -8.00 10.40
C SER A 50 3.55 -7.53 9.84
N THR A 51 3.30 -6.22 9.80
CA THR A 51 2.02 -5.64 9.40
C THR A 51 2.06 -5.02 8.01
N VAL A 52 1.05 -5.33 7.20
CA VAL A 52 0.75 -4.65 5.93
C VAL A 52 -0.24 -3.52 6.19
N PHE A 53 0.14 -2.30 5.84
CA PHE A 53 -0.79 -1.18 5.79
C PHE A 53 -1.44 -1.12 4.39
N VAL A 54 -2.76 -1.07 4.30
CA VAL A 54 -3.51 -1.07 3.04
C VAL A 54 -4.35 0.19 2.93
N SER A 55 -4.05 1.04 1.95
CA SER A 55 -4.81 2.28 1.69
C SER A 55 -4.70 2.75 0.24
N PHE A 56 -5.84 3.08 -0.36
CA PHE A 56 -5.96 3.50 -1.77
C PHE A 56 -6.26 5.00 -1.93
N GLY A 57 -5.90 5.80 -0.93
CA GLY A 57 -6.02 7.25 -0.98
C GLY A 57 -7.45 7.76 -0.79
N SER A 58 -7.64 9.06 -1.05
CA SER A 58 -8.91 9.77 -0.76
C SER A 58 -9.84 9.92 -1.95
N LYS A 59 -9.35 9.71 -3.16
CA LYS A 59 -10.05 10.03 -4.42
C LYS A 59 -10.63 8.80 -5.14
N TYR A 60 -10.41 7.60 -4.63
CA TYR A 60 -10.79 6.36 -5.31
C TYR A 60 -11.60 5.42 -4.41
N PHE A 61 -12.57 4.77 -5.03
CA PHE A 61 -13.34 3.68 -4.46
C PHE A 61 -13.06 2.42 -5.26
N LEU A 62 -12.68 1.34 -4.58
CA LEU A 62 -12.44 0.05 -5.21
C LEU A 62 -13.77 -0.57 -5.66
N SER A 63 -13.74 -1.31 -6.77
CA SER A 63 -14.86 -2.17 -7.15
C SER A 63 -15.01 -3.32 -6.15
N LYS A 64 -16.21 -3.87 -5.98
CA LYS A 64 -16.41 -5.05 -5.10
C LYS A 64 -15.48 -6.19 -5.50
N ARG A 65 -15.33 -6.42 -6.80
CA ARG A 65 -14.45 -7.45 -7.34
C ARG A 65 -13.00 -7.24 -6.91
N ASP A 66 -12.45 -6.04 -7.07
CA ASP A 66 -11.07 -5.76 -6.63
C ASP A 66 -10.94 -5.91 -5.10
N MET A 67 -11.96 -5.52 -4.34
CA MET A 67 -11.97 -5.72 -2.89
C MET A 67 -12.00 -7.22 -2.50
N ASP A 68 -12.75 -8.05 -3.22
CA ASP A 68 -12.77 -9.50 -3.02
C ASP A 68 -11.38 -10.10 -3.30
N GLU A 69 -10.70 -9.68 -4.38
CA GLU A 69 -9.34 -10.15 -4.70
C GLU A 69 -8.29 -9.66 -3.68
N ILE A 70 -8.42 -8.43 -3.16
CA ILE A 70 -7.57 -7.92 -2.09
C ILE A 70 -7.79 -8.71 -0.80
N ALA A 71 -9.05 -8.97 -0.42
CA ALA A 71 -9.38 -9.79 0.73
C ALA A 71 -8.79 -11.20 0.59
N LEU A 72 -8.91 -11.82 -0.59
CA LEU A 72 -8.33 -13.13 -0.89
C LEU A 72 -6.82 -13.11 -0.70
N GLY A 73 -6.15 -12.09 -1.24
CA GLY A 73 -4.71 -11.96 -1.14
C GLY A 73 -4.20 -11.73 0.29
N LEU A 74 -4.92 -10.96 1.11
CA LEU A 74 -4.63 -10.76 2.53
C LEU A 74 -4.88 -12.03 3.35
N GLU A 75 -5.92 -12.80 3.03
CA GLU A 75 -6.20 -14.07 3.68
C GLU A 75 -5.10 -15.09 3.38
N LEU A 76 -4.80 -15.31 2.10
CA LEU A 76 -3.79 -16.28 1.64
C LEU A 76 -2.37 -15.92 2.06
N SER A 77 -2.06 -14.63 2.27
CA SER A 77 -0.73 -14.21 2.71
C SER A 77 -0.48 -14.44 4.21
N GLU A 78 -1.52 -14.71 5.00
CA GLU A 78 -1.45 -14.98 6.45
C GLU A 78 -0.78 -13.87 7.28
N VAL A 79 -0.68 -12.66 6.73
CA VAL A 79 -0.06 -11.50 7.39
C VAL A 79 -1.02 -10.80 8.35
N ASN A 80 -0.46 -9.97 9.23
CA ASN A 80 -1.22 -8.93 9.93
C ASN A 80 -1.51 -7.78 8.96
N PHE A 81 -2.69 -7.17 9.03
CA PHE A 81 -3.01 -6.04 8.17
C PHE A 81 -3.92 -5.00 8.83
N ILE A 82 -3.68 -3.74 8.45
CA ILE A 82 -4.61 -2.64 8.66
C ILE A 82 -5.18 -2.27 7.30
N TRP A 83 -6.51 -2.32 7.16
CA TRP A 83 -7.16 -1.95 5.90
C TRP A 83 -8.05 -0.73 6.09
N VAL A 84 -7.66 0.39 5.47
CA VAL A 84 -8.46 1.60 5.40
C VAL A 84 -9.43 1.48 4.24
N VAL A 85 -10.70 1.25 4.56
CA VAL A 85 -11.78 1.07 3.59
C VAL A 85 -12.57 2.37 3.46
N ARG A 86 -12.80 2.79 2.21
CA ARG A 86 -13.59 3.96 1.85
C ARG A 86 -14.66 3.55 0.85
N PHE A 87 -15.83 4.16 0.96
CA PHE A 87 -16.98 3.95 0.09
C PHE A 87 -17.72 5.28 -0.10
N PRO A 88 -18.47 5.46 -1.20
CA PRO A 88 -19.29 6.65 -1.42
C PRO A 88 -20.29 6.80 -0.27
N LYS A 89 -20.41 8.00 0.29
CA LYS A 89 -21.30 8.27 1.45
C LYS A 89 -22.77 7.96 1.16
N ASP A 90 -23.16 7.98 -0.10
CA ASP A 90 -24.56 7.79 -0.55
C ASP A 90 -24.92 6.30 -0.77
N SER A 91 -23.98 5.38 -0.51
CA SER A 91 -24.20 3.93 -0.74
C SER A 91 -25.00 3.23 0.37
N GLY A 92 -25.26 3.90 1.51
CA GLY A 92 -26.00 3.33 2.66
C GLY A 92 -25.30 2.16 3.37
N LEU A 93 -24.15 1.70 2.87
CA LEU A 93 -23.38 0.59 3.40
C LEU A 93 -22.41 1.10 4.46
N ASN A 94 -22.37 0.46 5.64
CA ASN A 94 -21.28 0.68 6.58
C ASN A 94 -20.06 -0.13 6.12
N GLY A 95 -18.83 0.37 6.33
CA GLY A 95 -17.62 -0.28 5.81
C GLY A 95 -17.40 -1.69 6.35
N HIS A 96 -17.84 -1.99 7.57
CA HIS A 96 -17.76 -3.32 8.16
C HIS A 96 -18.74 -4.28 7.48
N ALA A 97 -19.92 -3.84 7.10
CA ALA A 97 -20.93 -4.62 6.37
C ALA A 97 -20.44 -4.89 4.95
N LEU A 98 -19.82 -3.90 4.31
CA LEU A 98 -19.16 -4.11 3.03
C LEU A 98 -18.05 -5.16 3.15
N VAL A 99 -17.12 -5.01 4.10
CA VAL A 99 -16.03 -5.98 4.29
C VAL A 99 -16.56 -7.35 4.74
N ARG A 100 -17.66 -7.43 5.50
CA ARG A 100 -18.34 -8.70 5.82
C ARG A 100 -18.98 -9.36 4.60
N SER A 101 -19.39 -8.56 3.62
CA SER A 101 -19.91 -9.06 2.33
C SER A 101 -18.80 -9.43 1.35
N LEU A 102 -17.54 -9.08 1.64
CA LEU A 102 -16.39 -9.58 0.91
C LEU A 102 -16.13 -11.00 1.37
N LEU A 103 -15.87 -11.90 0.41
CA LEU A 103 -15.50 -13.30 0.62
C LEU A 103 -16.09 -13.95 1.87
N GLU A 104 -17.15 -14.74 1.71
CA GLU A 104 -17.91 -15.32 2.81
C GLU A 104 -17.01 -15.84 3.96
N GLY A 105 -17.19 -15.26 5.15
CA GLY A 105 -16.46 -15.61 6.37
C GLY A 105 -15.05 -15.01 6.54
N PHE A 106 -14.59 -14.16 5.61
CA PHE A 106 -13.25 -13.57 5.64
C PHE A 106 -12.96 -12.86 6.96
N LEU A 107 -13.83 -11.94 7.38
CA LEU A 107 -13.63 -11.19 8.62
C LEU A 107 -13.68 -12.08 9.85
N GLU A 108 -14.57 -13.07 9.89
CA GLU A 108 -14.66 -14.00 11.01
C GLU A 108 -13.33 -14.78 11.17
N ARG A 109 -12.71 -15.20 10.06
CA ARG A 109 -11.44 -15.91 10.05
C ARG A 109 -10.26 -15.01 10.44
N THR A 110 -10.16 -13.81 9.89
CA THR A 110 -9.06 -12.89 10.21
C THR A 110 -9.17 -12.35 11.64
N HIS A 111 -10.40 -12.12 12.11
CA HIS A 111 -10.63 -11.54 13.44
C HIS A 111 -10.36 -12.57 14.52
N ARG A 112 -10.78 -13.84 14.31
CA ARG A 112 -10.46 -14.95 15.21
C ARG A 112 -8.95 -15.16 15.36
N SER A 113 -8.18 -14.94 14.30
CA SER A 113 -6.72 -15.00 14.33
C SER A 113 -6.06 -13.70 14.81
N GLY A 114 -6.85 -12.65 15.08
CA GLY A 114 -6.37 -11.35 15.55
C GLY A 114 -5.53 -10.58 14.52
N ARG A 115 -5.59 -10.95 13.23
CA ARG A 115 -4.69 -10.42 12.18
C ARG A 115 -5.20 -9.17 11.49
N ASP A 116 -6.48 -8.83 11.63
CA ASP A 116 -7.05 -7.64 11.00
C ASP A 116 -7.26 -6.47 11.96
N LYS A 117 -7.14 -5.27 11.38
CA LYS A 117 -7.72 -4.03 11.88
C LYS A 117 -8.38 -3.29 10.71
N ILE A 118 -9.70 -3.35 10.63
CA ILE A 118 -10.46 -2.59 9.62
C ILE A 118 -10.69 -1.17 10.11
N VAL A 119 -10.33 -0.19 9.28
CA VAL A 119 -10.47 1.24 9.55
C VAL A 119 -11.39 1.86 8.51
N GLN A 120 -12.43 2.58 8.94
CA GLN A 120 -13.35 3.24 8.01
C GLN A 120 -13.00 4.71 7.83
N GLY A 121 -12.95 5.15 6.57
CA GLY A 121 -12.82 6.57 6.22
C GLY A 121 -11.37 7.07 6.26
N TRP A 122 -10.80 7.25 7.45
CA TRP A 122 -9.49 7.91 7.60
C TRP A 122 -8.61 7.24 8.66
N ALA A 123 -7.31 7.16 8.36
CA ALA A 123 -6.25 6.76 9.28
C ALA A 123 -5.10 7.77 9.22
N PRO A 124 -4.34 7.96 10.32
CA PRO A 124 -3.17 8.83 10.32
C PRO A 124 -2.01 8.16 9.57
N HIS A 125 -2.01 8.24 8.24
CA HIS A 125 -1.05 7.56 7.34
C HIS A 125 0.41 7.71 7.80
N ALA A 126 0.87 8.93 8.07
CA ALA A 126 2.24 9.17 8.52
C ALA A 126 2.57 8.49 9.86
N LYS A 127 1.63 8.45 10.82
CA LYS A 127 1.83 7.74 12.10
C LYS A 127 1.91 6.23 11.90
N VAL A 128 1.06 5.68 11.04
CA VAL A 128 1.03 4.25 10.72
C VAL A 128 2.30 3.83 9.98
N LEU A 129 2.69 4.55 8.93
CA LEU A 129 3.87 4.24 8.12
C LEU A 129 5.19 4.41 8.90
N CYS A 130 5.26 5.36 9.83
CA CYS A 130 6.43 5.53 10.70
C CYS A 130 6.51 4.46 11.81
N HIS A 131 5.45 3.66 12.00
CA HIS A 131 5.42 2.66 13.07
C HIS A 131 6.32 1.47 12.76
N LYS A 132 7.20 1.11 13.70
CA LYS A 132 8.19 0.01 13.56
C LYS A 132 7.62 -1.37 13.19
N ASN A 133 6.34 -1.60 13.46
CA ASN A 133 5.67 -2.88 13.22
C ASN A 133 5.01 -2.97 11.83
N VAL A 134 5.00 -1.86 11.08
CA VAL A 134 4.60 -1.84 9.66
C VAL A 134 5.81 -2.24 8.81
N GLY A 135 5.62 -3.29 8.01
CA GLY A 135 6.65 -3.83 7.12
C GLY A 135 6.41 -3.49 5.65
N VAL A 136 5.15 -3.29 5.26
CA VAL A 136 4.76 -3.08 3.85
C VAL A 136 3.61 -2.11 3.75
N PHE A 137 3.61 -1.29 2.69
CA PHE A 137 2.50 -0.44 2.33
C PHE A 137 1.88 -0.88 1.00
N MET A 138 0.67 -1.40 1.03
CA MET A 138 -0.12 -1.64 -0.18
C MET A 138 -0.85 -0.35 -0.58
N SER A 139 -0.52 0.18 -1.77
CA SER A 139 -0.94 1.52 -2.19
C SER A 139 -1.32 1.60 -3.66
N HIS A 140 -2.31 2.45 -3.95
CA HIS A 140 -2.62 2.92 -5.30
C HIS A 140 -1.50 3.77 -5.94
N CYS A 141 -0.40 4.08 -5.24
CA CYS A 141 0.72 4.87 -5.76
C CYS A 141 0.39 6.32 -6.12
N GLY A 142 -0.53 6.96 -5.41
CA GLY A 142 -0.63 8.42 -5.40
C GLY A 142 0.66 9.05 -4.88
N TRP A 143 1.11 10.15 -5.48
CA TRP A 143 2.45 10.71 -5.25
C TRP A 143 2.78 10.98 -3.77
N ASN A 144 1.86 11.56 -3.00
CA ASN A 144 2.06 11.80 -1.57
C ASN A 144 2.31 10.50 -0.80
N SER A 145 1.53 9.46 -1.09
CA SER A 145 1.66 8.14 -0.44
C SER A 145 2.99 7.48 -0.77
N VAL A 146 3.48 7.63 -2.01
CA VAL A 146 4.82 7.15 -2.41
C VAL A 146 5.90 7.88 -1.62
N ILE A 147 5.84 9.20 -1.55
CA ILE A 147 6.83 10.03 -0.85
C ILE A 147 6.86 9.72 0.65
N GLU A 148 5.71 9.54 1.30
CA GLU A 148 5.63 9.11 2.71
C GLU A 148 6.31 7.74 2.91
N SER A 149 6.00 6.76 2.06
CA SER A 149 6.57 5.42 2.14
C SER A 149 8.09 5.43 2.00
N VAL A 150 8.61 6.18 1.02
CA VAL A 150 10.06 6.34 0.81
C VAL A 150 10.70 7.02 2.01
N THR A 151 10.07 8.06 2.54
CA THR A 151 10.59 8.84 3.69
C THR A 151 10.69 7.98 4.95
N PHE A 152 9.73 7.08 5.18
CA PHE A 152 9.74 6.17 6.34
C PHE A 152 10.42 4.82 6.07
N GLY A 153 10.95 4.60 4.86
CA GLY A 153 11.65 3.37 4.49
C GLY A 153 10.75 2.13 4.44
N VAL A 154 9.46 2.31 4.14
CA VAL A 154 8.50 1.22 4.01
C VAL A 154 8.38 0.84 2.52
N PRO A 155 8.61 -0.43 2.14
CA PRO A 155 8.43 -0.89 0.77
C PRO A 155 6.94 -0.91 0.37
N VAL A 156 6.68 -0.63 -0.91
CA VAL A 156 5.32 -0.49 -1.45
C VAL A 156 4.90 -1.72 -2.25
N VAL A 157 3.76 -2.34 -1.95
CA VAL A 157 3.05 -3.21 -2.91
C VAL A 157 2.14 -2.32 -3.74
N ALA A 158 2.55 -2.05 -4.97
CA ALA A 158 1.92 -1.10 -5.87
C ALA A 158 0.74 -1.76 -6.60
N LEU A 159 -0.44 -1.18 -6.42
CA LEU A 159 -1.68 -1.53 -7.10
C LEU A 159 -2.22 -0.28 -7.82
N PRO A 160 -1.56 0.18 -8.89
CA PRO A 160 -2.00 1.37 -9.60
C PRO A 160 -3.41 1.17 -10.18
N MET A 161 -4.26 2.18 -10.06
CA MET A 161 -5.66 2.14 -10.47
C MET A 161 -5.90 3.06 -11.67
N HIS A 162 -5.51 4.34 -11.60
CA HIS A 162 -5.79 5.34 -12.64
C HIS A 162 -4.77 6.50 -12.68
N LEU A 163 -4.89 7.36 -13.70
CA LEU A 163 -4.12 8.60 -13.87
C LEU A 163 -2.60 8.39 -13.96
N ASP A 164 -1.84 9.09 -13.13
CA ASP A 164 -0.40 9.10 -13.01
C ASP A 164 0.13 7.89 -12.23
N GLN A 165 -0.74 7.13 -11.56
CA GLN A 165 -0.36 6.03 -10.67
C GLN A 165 0.48 4.95 -11.35
N PRO A 166 0.23 4.52 -12.61
CA PRO A 166 1.13 3.59 -13.29
C PRO A 166 2.53 4.18 -13.52
N VAL A 167 2.63 5.48 -13.77
CA VAL A 167 3.94 6.16 -13.91
C VAL A 167 4.63 6.23 -12.56
N ASN A 168 3.91 6.55 -11.48
CA ASN A 168 4.45 6.57 -10.12
C ASN A 168 4.87 5.17 -9.66
N ALA A 169 4.08 4.13 -9.94
CA ALA A 169 4.40 2.74 -9.66
C ALA A 169 5.68 2.30 -10.40
N ARG A 170 5.81 2.67 -11.67
CA ARG A 170 7.04 2.46 -12.44
C ARG A 170 8.21 3.27 -11.90
N LEU A 171 8.00 4.50 -11.43
CA LEU A 171 9.06 5.28 -10.79
C LEU A 171 9.49 4.64 -9.46
N VAL A 172 8.57 4.07 -8.69
CA VAL A 172 8.87 3.29 -7.49
C VAL A 172 9.65 2.02 -7.83
N ASP A 173 9.25 1.27 -8.86
CA ASP A 173 9.97 0.07 -9.34
C ASP A 173 11.34 0.43 -9.95
N ASN A 174 11.42 1.50 -10.74
CA ASN A 174 12.64 1.94 -11.45
C ASN A 174 13.64 2.67 -10.54
N ALA A 175 13.18 3.52 -9.62
CA ALA A 175 14.03 4.08 -8.56
C ALA A 175 14.49 2.99 -7.57
N GLY A 176 13.80 1.84 -7.58
CA GLY A 176 14.22 0.58 -6.96
C GLY A 176 15.54 0.00 -7.47
N VAL A 177 16.19 0.59 -8.49
CA VAL A 177 17.57 0.27 -8.88
C VAL A 177 18.57 0.56 -7.73
N GLY A 178 18.22 1.41 -6.76
CA GLY A 178 19.02 1.64 -5.54
C GLY A 178 18.31 1.31 -4.23
N VAL A 179 17.02 1.65 -4.07
CA VAL A 179 16.42 1.85 -2.73
C VAL A 179 15.41 0.76 -2.29
N GLY A 180 14.97 -0.16 -3.16
CA GLY A 180 14.09 -1.28 -2.77
C GLY A 180 12.65 -0.87 -2.45
N VAL A 181 12.07 -0.01 -3.29
CA VAL A 181 10.92 0.82 -2.92
C VAL A 181 9.56 0.16 -3.16
N GLY A 182 9.48 -0.94 -3.92
CA GLY A 182 8.21 -1.65 -4.04
C GLY A 182 8.14 -2.71 -5.15
N VAL A 183 6.97 -3.35 -5.25
CA VAL A 183 6.64 -4.31 -6.31
C VAL A 183 5.25 -4.01 -6.86
N GLU A 184 5.15 -3.87 -8.18
CA GLU A 184 3.88 -3.71 -8.88
C GLU A 184 3.18 -5.06 -9.05
N VAL A 185 1.94 -5.15 -8.56
CA VAL A 185 1.06 -6.29 -8.81
C VAL A 185 0.40 -6.08 -10.16
N LEU A 186 0.82 -6.88 -11.14
CA LEU A 186 0.27 -6.81 -12.48
C LEU A 186 -1.15 -7.36 -12.50
N ARG A 187 -2.03 -6.62 -13.19
CA ARG A 187 -3.37 -7.09 -13.55
C ARG A 187 -3.28 -7.97 -14.80
N GLU A 188 -4.26 -8.85 -14.97
CA GLU A 188 -4.47 -9.63 -16.19
C GLU A 188 -4.64 -8.75 -17.42
N ALA A 189 -4.56 -9.34 -18.61
CA ALA A 189 -4.79 -8.65 -19.88
C ALA A 189 -6.18 -8.00 -19.97
N ASP A 190 -7.18 -8.54 -19.28
CA ASP A 190 -8.55 -7.99 -19.18
C ASP A 190 -8.73 -6.99 -18.02
N GLY A 191 -7.64 -6.62 -17.34
CA GLY A 191 -7.62 -5.68 -16.22
C GLY A 191 -8.00 -6.28 -14.86
N ARG A 192 -8.21 -7.60 -14.78
CA ARG A 192 -8.52 -8.26 -13.50
C ARG A 192 -7.35 -8.27 -12.55
N LEU A 193 -7.62 -8.01 -11.27
CA LEU A 193 -6.72 -8.35 -10.18
C LEU A 193 -6.89 -9.83 -9.82
N ARG A 194 -5.81 -10.49 -9.39
CA ARG A 194 -5.85 -11.84 -8.81
C ARG A 194 -5.29 -11.84 -7.39
N GLY A 195 -6.06 -12.33 -6.43
CA GLY A 195 -5.68 -12.38 -5.03
C GLY A 195 -4.44 -13.24 -4.78
N GLU A 196 -4.23 -14.31 -5.55
CA GLU A 196 -3.05 -15.18 -5.42
C GLU A 196 -1.75 -14.45 -5.75
N VAL A 197 -1.78 -13.61 -6.79
CA VAL A 197 -0.63 -12.79 -7.19
C VAL A 197 -0.34 -11.74 -6.12
N LEU A 198 -1.40 -11.12 -5.57
CA LEU A 198 -1.28 -10.20 -4.46
C LEU A 198 -0.70 -10.87 -3.21
N ALA A 199 -1.16 -12.09 -2.87
CA ALA A 199 -0.65 -12.84 -1.73
C ALA A 199 0.84 -13.16 -1.89
N ALA A 200 1.25 -13.57 -3.09
CA ALA A 200 2.64 -13.83 -3.41
C ALA A 200 3.48 -12.56 -3.30
N ALA A 201 2.99 -11.42 -3.80
CA ALA A 201 3.64 -10.12 -3.68
C ALA A 201 3.84 -9.71 -2.22
N VAL A 202 2.80 -9.82 -1.41
CA VAL A 202 2.84 -9.46 0.01
C VAL A 202 3.83 -10.35 0.76
N ARG A 203 3.76 -11.68 0.61
CA ARG A 203 4.69 -12.60 1.28
C ARG A 203 6.14 -12.33 0.89
N LEU A 204 6.39 -12.11 -0.39
CA LEU A 204 7.71 -11.79 -0.91
C LEU A 204 8.31 -10.52 -0.27
N VAL A 205 7.50 -9.49 -0.01
CA VAL A 205 7.99 -8.24 0.60
C VAL A 205 8.06 -8.33 2.13
N VAL A 206 7.14 -9.04 2.79
CA VAL A 206 7.09 -9.16 4.27
C VAL A 206 8.06 -10.22 4.81
N VAL A 207 8.14 -11.39 4.16
CA VAL A 207 8.87 -12.58 4.66
C VAL A 207 10.31 -12.61 4.17
N GLU A 208 10.54 -12.24 2.91
CA GLU A 208 11.86 -12.32 2.30
C GLU A 208 12.57 -10.95 2.35
N GLU A 209 12.88 -10.49 3.57
CA GLU A 209 13.82 -9.38 3.76
C GLU A 209 15.14 -9.72 3.02
N GLY A 210 15.35 -9.14 1.84
CA GLY A 210 16.63 -9.21 1.14
C GLY A 210 16.75 -10.16 -0.07
N LEU A 211 15.67 -10.65 -0.68
CA LEU A 211 15.82 -11.36 -1.97
C LEU A 211 16.42 -10.45 -3.07
N PRO A 212 17.39 -10.93 -3.88
CA PRO A 212 17.94 -10.17 -4.99
C PRO A 212 16.86 -9.78 -6.01
N ARG A 213 16.67 -8.47 -6.18
CA ARG A 213 15.58 -7.78 -6.91
C ARG A 213 15.31 -8.25 -8.36
N ARG A 214 16.28 -8.93 -9.00
CA ARG A 214 16.10 -9.57 -10.32
C ARG A 214 15.23 -10.83 -10.26
N ARG A 215 15.28 -11.58 -9.16
CA ARG A 215 14.48 -12.79 -8.92
C ARG A 215 13.01 -12.44 -8.71
N MET A 216 12.75 -11.38 -7.93
CA MET A 216 11.42 -10.81 -7.68
C MET A 216 10.68 -10.42 -8.96
N ARG A 217 11.31 -9.64 -9.85
CA ARG A 217 10.72 -9.27 -11.15
C ARG A 217 10.50 -10.47 -12.08
N ARG A 218 11.41 -11.45 -12.07
CA ARG A 218 11.29 -12.65 -12.91
C ARG A 218 10.18 -13.58 -12.39
N PHE A 219 10.03 -13.68 -11.07
CA PHE A 219 8.95 -14.42 -10.41
C PHE A 219 7.57 -13.80 -10.66
N MET A 220 7.44 -12.48 -10.54
CA MET A 220 6.19 -11.78 -10.84
C MET A 220 5.78 -11.88 -12.32
N ARG A 221 6.74 -11.77 -13.25
CA ARG A 221 6.46 -12.01 -14.68
C ARG A 221 6.03 -13.45 -14.93
N TRP A 222 6.62 -14.42 -14.24
CA TRP A 222 6.23 -15.83 -14.34
C TRP A 222 4.83 -16.10 -13.78
N LEU A 223 4.43 -15.46 -12.67
CA LEU A 223 3.08 -15.59 -12.12
C LEU A 223 2.00 -14.95 -13.01
N GLY A 224 2.35 -13.95 -13.81
CA GLY A 224 1.46 -13.29 -14.78
C GLY A 224 1.52 -13.85 -16.21
N SER A 225 2.24 -14.96 -16.44
CA SER A 225 2.29 -15.70 -17.72
C SER A 225 1.35 -16.90 -17.68
#